data_AF-D9WVT0-F1
#
_entry.id   AF-D9WVT0-F1
#
_cell.length_a   1.000
_cell.length_b   1.000
_cell.length_c   1.000
_cell.angle_alpha   90.00
_cell.angle_beta   90.00
_cell.angle_gamma   90.00
#
_symmetry.space_group_name_H-M   'P 1'
#
loop_
_entity.id
_entity.type
_entity.pdbx_description
1 polymer ?
#
loop_
_entity_poly.entity_id
_entity_poly.type
_entity_poly.pdbx_seq_one_letter_code
_entity_poly.pdbx_strand_id
1 'polypeptide(L)'
;MAYLPAPPPLRGVVALAPIADLTAARALRVCSDAVDQLLGDRLAARLPLADPAALLPTGVPTILVQGGTDADVPPQVADSFAAAGAIAGEPPRVVRIAAVGHFPLIDPATAAARTVADEIARTAARPSPS
;
A
#
# COMPACT_ATOMS: atom_id res chain seq x y z
N MET A 1 -27.88 -7.06 -3.52
CA MET A 1 -26.68 -6.25 -3.20
C MET A 1 -26.88 -4.87 -3.81
N ALA A 2 -26.94 -3.82 -2.99
CA ALA A 2 -26.99 -2.46 -3.51
C ALA A 2 -25.55 -1.98 -3.75
N TYR A 3 -25.23 -1.59 -4.99
CA TYR A 3 -24.00 -0.88 -5.31
C TYR A 3 -24.28 0.62 -5.36
N LEU A 4 -23.33 1.44 -4.92
CA LEU A 4 -23.47 2.90 -4.97
C LEU A 4 -23.36 3.38 -6.43
N PRO A 5 -24.12 4.41 -6.85
CA PRO A 5 -24.07 4.92 -8.22
C PRO A 5 -22.71 5.49 -8.61
N ALA A 6 -21.88 5.88 -7.62
CA ALA A 6 -20.49 6.25 -7.79
C ALA A 6 -19.69 5.90 -6.51
N PRO A 7 -18.35 5.73 -6.60
CA PRO A 7 -17.50 5.60 -5.44
C PRO A 7 -17.61 6.84 -4.54
N PRO A 8 -17.69 6.68 -3.21
CA PRO A 8 -17.68 7.83 -2.31
C PRO A 8 -16.33 8.54 -2.37
N PRO A 9 -16.29 9.86 -2.12
CA PRO A 9 -15.03 10.59 -2.04
C PRO A 9 -14.19 10.04 -0.88
N LEU A 10 -12.95 9.67 -1.18
CA LEU A 10 -11.99 9.18 -0.20
C LEU A 10 -11.18 10.32 0.40
N ARG A 11 -10.96 10.29 1.72
CA ARG A 11 -10.05 11.22 2.40
C ARG A 11 -8.58 10.84 2.21
N GLY A 12 -8.32 9.55 2.05
CA GLY A 12 -7.01 8.98 1.84
C GLY A 12 -7.04 7.48 2.05
N VAL A 13 -5.89 6.84 1.84
CA VAL A 13 -5.67 5.41 2.02
C VAL A 13 -4.55 5.21 3.04
N VAL A 14 -4.77 4.32 4.01
CA VAL A 14 -3.71 3.79 4.88
C VAL A 14 -3.53 2.33 4.52
N ALA A 15 -2.45 2.02 3.80
CA ALA A 15 -2.12 0.68 3.32
C ALA A 15 -1.08 0.03 4.25
N LEU A 16 -1.39 -1.16 4.76
CA LEU A 16 -0.54 -1.90 5.71
C LEU A 16 0.27 -2.95 4.94
N ALA A 17 1.59 -2.82 4.96
CA ALA A 17 2.55 -3.68 4.25
C ALA A 17 2.06 -4.14 2.85
N PRO A 18 1.67 -3.20 1.95
CA PRO A 18 1.01 -3.57 0.72
C PRO A 18 1.96 -4.13 -0.32
N ILE A 19 1.47 -5.06 -1.14
CA ILE A 19 2.09 -5.41 -2.41
C ILE A 19 1.72 -4.33 -3.45
N ALA A 20 2.28 -3.13 -3.29
CA ALA A 20 1.89 -1.94 -4.04
C ALA A 20 2.64 -1.74 -5.38
N ASP A 21 3.70 -2.51 -5.61
CA ASP A 21 4.39 -2.58 -6.89
C ASP A 21 4.52 -4.06 -7.26
N LEU A 22 3.68 -4.53 -8.18
CA LEU A 22 3.63 -5.93 -8.56
C LEU A 22 4.89 -6.34 -9.31
N THR A 23 5.51 -5.42 -10.05
CA THR A 23 6.78 -5.69 -10.75
C THR A 23 7.91 -5.95 -9.75
N ALA A 24 8.07 -5.07 -8.75
CA ALA A 24 9.05 -5.22 -7.68
C ALA A 24 8.76 -6.46 -6.81
N ALA A 25 7.50 -6.68 -6.44
CA ALA A 25 7.10 -7.83 -5.64
C ALA A 25 7.38 -9.16 -6.35
N ARG A 26 7.16 -9.21 -7.67
CA ARG A 26 7.46 -10.39 -8.47
C ARG A 26 8.97 -10.63 -8.59
N ALA A 27 9.78 -9.58 -8.74
CA ALA A 27 11.24 -9.71 -8.70
C ALA A 27 11.77 -10.24 -7.35
N LEU A 28 11.10 -9.88 -6.25
CA LEU A 28 11.41 -10.34 -4.90
C LEU A 28 10.73 -11.67 -4.52
N ARG A 29 9.94 -12.26 -5.41
CA ARG A 29 9.19 -13.51 -5.17
C ARG A 29 8.28 -13.47 -3.94
N VAL A 30 7.69 -12.30 -3.66
CA VAL A 30 6.81 -12.04 -2.52
C VAL A 30 5.73 -13.12 -2.40
N CYS A 31 5.52 -13.60 -1.18
CA CYS A 31 4.51 -14.61 -0.84
C CYS A 31 4.56 -15.87 -1.73
N SER A 32 5.76 -16.35 -2.08
CA SER A 32 5.95 -17.52 -2.96
C SER A 32 5.35 -17.32 -4.36
N ASP A 33 5.76 -16.24 -5.02
CA ASP A 33 5.35 -15.89 -6.38
C ASP A 33 3.83 -15.58 -6.49
N ALA A 34 3.26 -14.92 -5.48
CA ALA A 34 1.83 -14.63 -5.43
C ALA A 34 1.31 -13.79 -6.61
N VAL A 35 2.15 -12.89 -7.15
CA VAL A 35 1.81 -12.08 -8.33
C VAL A 35 1.57 -12.96 -9.56
N ASP A 36 2.37 -14.02 -9.72
CA ASP A 36 2.19 -15.00 -10.80
C ASP A 36 0.90 -15.77 -10.68
N GLN A 37 0.60 -16.23 -9.47
CA GLN A 37 -0.64 -16.95 -9.18
C GLN A 37 -1.86 -16.05 -9.41
N LEU A 38 -1.76 -14.77 -9.05
CA LEU A 38 -2.84 -13.79 -9.22
C LEU A 38 -3.13 -13.47 -10.70
N LEU A 39 -2.09 -13.20 -11.49
CA LEU A 39 -2.27 -12.72 -12.87
C LEU A 39 -2.38 -13.85 -13.89
N GLY A 40 -1.77 -15.00 -13.57
CA GLY A 40 -1.82 -16.23 -14.35
C GLY A 40 -1.13 -16.12 -15.72
N ASP A 41 -1.64 -16.91 -16.67
CA ASP A 41 -1.19 -16.99 -18.06
C ASP A 41 -1.23 -15.65 -18.82
N ARG A 42 -2.09 -14.71 -18.38
CA ARG A 42 -2.26 -13.39 -18.98
C ARG A 42 -1.44 -12.31 -18.29
N LEU A 43 -0.37 -12.67 -17.57
CA LEU A 43 0.45 -11.74 -16.80
C LEU A 43 0.84 -10.48 -17.58
N ALA A 44 1.44 -10.62 -18.77
CA ALA A 44 1.88 -9.47 -19.55
C ALA A 44 0.73 -8.52 -19.93
N ALA A 45 -0.45 -9.05 -20.21
CA ALA A 45 -1.62 -8.26 -20.57
C ALA A 45 -2.34 -7.65 -19.35
N ARG A 46 -2.24 -8.29 -18.18
CA ARG A 46 -2.96 -7.87 -16.96
C ARG A 46 -2.13 -6.98 -16.04
N LEU A 47 -0.81 -7.15 -16.01
CA LEU A 47 0.08 -6.43 -15.12
C LEU A 47 -0.09 -4.90 -15.23
N PRO A 48 -0.09 -4.27 -16.42
CA PRO A 48 -0.27 -2.82 -16.53
C PRO A 48 -1.65 -2.32 -16.06
N LEU A 49 -2.65 -3.22 -15.97
CA LEU A 49 -4.02 -2.90 -15.56
C LEU A 49 -4.28 -3.17 -14.08
N ALA A 50 -3.35 -3.86 -13.41
CA ALA A 50 -3.52 -4.36 -12.04
C ALA A 50 -2.43 -3.88 -11.08
N ASP A 51 -1.25 -3.50 -11.59
CA ASP A 51 -0.14 -3.04 -10.77
C ASP A 51 -0.44 -1.64 -10.20
N PRO A 52 -0.58 -1.48 -8.87
CA PRO A 52 -0.89 -0.18 -8.30
C PRO A 52 0.16 0.89 -8.65
N ALA A 53 1.44 0.51 -8.79
CA ALA A 53 2.49 1.43 -9.21
C ALA A 53 2.30 1.94 -10.64
N ALA A 54 1.73 1.11 -11.53
CA ALA A 54 1.44 1.49 -12.92
C ALA A 54 0.14 2.31 -13.06
N LEU A 55 -0.72 2.28 -12.05
CA LEU A 55 -2.01 2.99 -12.04
C LEU A 55 -1.92 4.38 -11.37
N LEU A 56 -0.75 4.79 -10.91
CA LEU A 56 -0.51 6.14 -10.40
C LEU A 56 -0.51 7.18 -11.54
N PRO A 57 -0.93 8.43 -11.26
CA PRO A 57 -1.46 8.94 -9.99
C PRO A 57 -2.94 8.55 -9.75
N THR A 58 -3.36 8.44 -8.50
CA THR A 58 -4.74 8.08 -8.14
C THR A 58 -5.61 9.28 -7.74
N GLY A 59 -4.99 10.43 -7.44
CA GLY A 59 -5.65 11.59 -6.85
C GLY A 59 -6.04 11.40 -5.38
N VAL A 60 -5.64 10.30 -4.74
CA VAL A 60 -5.99 9.96 -3.36
C VAL A 60 -4.73 9.95 -2.48
N PRO A 61 -4.65 10.79 -1.44
CA PRO A 61 -3.52 10.77 -0.50
C PRO A 61 -3.30 9.37 0.07
N THR A 62 -2.09 8.84 -0.09
CA THR A 62 -1.78 7.46 0.28
C THR A 62 -0.65 7.40 1.30
N ILE A 63 -0.86 6.63 2.36
CA ILE A 63 0.09 6.35 3.44
C ILE A 63 0.37 4.85 3.45
N LEU A 64 1.65 4.47 3.44
CA LEU A 64 2.09 3.09 3.61
C LEU A 64 2.63 2.94 5.03
N VAL A 65 2.11 1.97 5.78
CA VAL A 65 2.68 1.57 7.07
C VAL A 65 3.38 0.24 6.86
N GLN A 66 4.70 0.20 7.07
CA GLN A 66 5.56 -0.92 6.72
C GLN A 66 6.41 -1.35 7.93
N GLY A 67 6.36 -2.64 8.25
CA GLY A 67 7.30 -3.26 9.18
C GLY A 67 8.71 -3.27 8.59
N GLY A 68 9.71 -2.82 9.35
CA GLY A 68 11.10 -2.72 8.90
C GLY A 68 11.83 -4.06 8.78
N THR A 69 11.32 -5.11 9.44
CA THR A 69 11.81 -6.49 9.36
C THR A 69 10.79 -7.42 8.72
N ASP A 70 9.86 -6.88 7.93
CA ASP A 70 8.87 -7.67 7.19
C ASP A 70 9.57 -8.57 6.16
N ALA A 71 9.40 -9.87 6.30
CA ALA A 71 9.95 -10.87 5.40
C ALA A 71 8.90 -11.41 4.40
N ASP A 72 7.61 -11.18 4.67
CA ASP A 72 6.51 -11.63 3.81
C ASP A 72 6.32 -10.64 2.65
N VAL A 73 6.28 -9.35 2.97
CA VAL A 73 6.30 -8.24 2.01
C VAL A 73 7.47 -7.33 2.34
N PRO A 74 8.65 -7.57 1.74
CA PRO A 74 9.86 -6.84 2.07
C PRO A 74 9.67 -5.33 1.84
N PRO A 75 10.25 -4.48 2.70
CA PRO A 75 10.04 -3.03 2.64
C PRO A 75 10.43 -2.39 1.30
N GLN A 76 11.29 -3.04 0.52
CA GLN A 76 11.67 -2.66 -0.83
C GLN A 76 10.46 -2.51 -1.78
N VAL A 77 9.36 -3.24 -1.54
CA VAL A 77 8.13 -3.07 -2.33
C VAL A 77 7.49 -1.71 -2.06
N ALA A 78 7.44 -1.28 -0.79
CA ALA A 78 6.96 0.04 -0.41
C ALA A 78 7.88 1.16 -0.92
N ASP A 79 9.20 0.94 -0.93
CA ASP A 79 10.16 1.89 -1.51
C ASP A 79 9.97 2.06 -3.02
N SER A 80 9.75 0.95 -3.74
CA SER A 80 9.50 0.98 -5.18
C SER A 80 8.23 1.76 -5.51
N PHE A 81 7.14 1.51 -4.79
CA PHE A 81 5.89 2.26 -4.94
C PHE A 81 6.07 3.75 -4.59
N ALA A 82 6.84 4.07 -3.55
CA ALA A 82 7.12 5.46 -3.20
C ALA A 82 7.93 6.19 -4.28
N ALA A 83 8.90 5.50 -4.91
CA ALA A 83 9.64 6.04 -6.04
C ALA A 83 8.74 6.25 -7.27
N ALA A 84 7.85 5.30 -7.58
CA ALA A 84 6.86 5.43 -8.66
C ALA A 84 5.92 6.63 -8.41
N GLY A 85 5.42 6.79 -7.18
CA GLY A 85 4.61 7.94 -6.78
C GLY A 85 5.34 9.27 -6.93
N ALA A 86 6.62 9.33 -6.53
CA ALA A 86 7.44 10.53 -6.72
C ALA A 86 7.61 10.89 -8.20
N ILE A 87 7.83 9.90 -9.07
CA ILE A 87 7.92 10.10 -10.53
C ILE A 87 6.58 10.60 -11.09
N ALA A 88 5.46 10.05 -10.61
CA ALA A 88 4.11 10.43 -11.03
C ALA A 88 3.64 11.78 -10.44
N GLY A 89 4.41 12.40 -9.56
CA GLY A 89 4.03 13.65 -8.88
C GLY A 89 3.03 13.47 -7.72
N GLU A 90 2.79 12.22 -7.29
CA GLU A 90 1.93 11.85 -6.15
C GLU A 90 2.71 10.95 -5.19
N PRO A 91 3.76 11.46 -4.51
CA PRO A 91 4.55 10.64 -3.59
C PRO A 91 3.71 10.23 -2.38
N PRO A 92 3.58 8.93 -2.07
CA PRO A 92 2.93 8.49 -0.84
C PRO A 92 3.80 8.81 0.37
N ARG A 93 3.18 8.91 1.55
CA ARG A 93 3.92 8.94 2.82
C ARG A 93 4.24 7.53 3.27
N VAL A 94 5.49 7.24 3.63
CA VAL A 94 5.90 5.93 4.15
C VAL A 94 6.24 6.02 5.63
N VAL A 95 5.59 5.18 6.46
CA VAL A 95 5.83 5.02 7.89
C VAL A 95 6.52 3.69 8.13
N ARG A 96 7.80 3.73 8.49
CA ARG A 96 8.63 2.55 8.79
C ARG A 96 8.64 2.27 10.28
N ILE A 97 8.37 1.02 10.68
CA ILE A 97 8.46 0.57 12.06
C ILE A 97 9.61 -0.44 12.18
N ALA A 98 10.78 0.01 12.64
CA ALA A 98 12.06 -0.67 12.45
C ALA A 98 12.10 -2.17 12.81
N ALA A 99 11.61 -2.56 13.99
CA ALA A 99 11.69 -3.94 14.49
C ALA A 99 10.33 -4.68 14.44
N VAL A 100 9.57 -4.47 13.36
CA VAL A 100 8.24 -5.06 13.17
C VAL A 100 8.21 -5.86 11.87
N GLY A 101 7.72 -7.10 11.97
CA GLY A 101 7.42 -7.96 10.82
C GLY A 101 6.05 -7.63 10.20
N HIS A 102 5.48 -8.57 9.45
CA HIS A 102 4.27 -8.33 8.66
C HIS A 102 2.99 -8.14 9.50
N PHE A 103 2.68 -9.12 10.34
CA PHE A 103 1.39 -9.23 11.03
C PHE A 103 1.11 -8.25 12.18
N PRO A 104 2.10 -7.71 12.93
CA PRO A 104 1.79 -6.78 14.02
C PRO A 104 0.98 -5.56 13.60
N LEU A 105 1.02 -5.16 12.32
CA LEU A 105 0.23 -4.02 11.81
C LEU A 105 -1.29 -4.21 11.98
N ILE A 106 -1.77 -5.45 11.99
CA ILE A 106 -3.20 -5.78 12.12
C ILE A 106 -3.58 -6.34 13.50
N ASP A 107 -2.60 -6.74 14.31
CA ASP A 107 -2.85 -7.27 15.65
C ASP A 107 -3.11 -6.10 16.63
N PRO A 108 -4.36 -5.92 17.11
CA PRO A 108 -4.75 -4.79 17.95
C PRO A 108 -4.01 -4.76 19.30
N ALA A 109 -3.39 -5.86 19.74
CA ALA A 109 -2.61 -5.90 20.97
C ALA A 109 -1.24 -5.20 20.83
N THR A 110 -0.77 -4.95 19.61
CA THR A 110 0.59 -4.47 19.37
C THR A 110 0.71 -2.95 19.32
N ALA A 111 1.93 -2.45 19.52
CA ALA A 111 2.24 -1.03 19.30
C ALA A 111 2.12 -0.62 17.82
N ALA A 112 2.37 -1.55 16.90
CA ALA A 112 2.34 -1.26 15.48
C ALA A 112 0.92 -0.98 14.99
N ALA A 113 -0.07 -1.73 15.48
CA ALA A 113 -1.49 -1.46 15.21
C ALA A 113 -1.94 -0.09 15.76
N ARG A 114 -1.38 0.39 16.88
CA ARG A 114 -1.63 1.76 17.36
C ARG A 114 -1.11 2.81 16.37
N THR A 115 0.09 2.61 15.82
CA THR A 115 0.61 3.48 14.76
C THR A 115 -0.32 3.52 13.55
N VAL A 116 -0.86 2.37 13.13
CA VAL A 116 -1.87 2.31 12.05
C VAL A 116 -3.11 3.14 12.40
N ALA A 117 -3.67 2.93 13.59
CA ALA A 117 -4.86 3.67 14.05
C ALA A 117 -4.61 5.18 14.08
N ASP A 118 -3.43 5.61 14.51
CA ASP A 118 -3.04 7.01 14.52
C ASP A 118 -2.97 7.60 13.09
N GLU A 119 -2.45 6.85 12.12
CA GLU A 119 -2.44 7.28 10.71
C GLU A 119 -3.84 7.35 10.10
N ILE A 120 -4.72 6.42 10.46
CA ILE A 120 -6.13 6.48 10.07
C ILE A 120 -6.78 7.74 10.66
N ALA A 121 -6.59 8.02 11.95
CA ALA A 121 -7.14 9.20 12.60
C ALA A 121 -6.62 10.51 11.97
N ARG A 122 -5.31 10.58 11.67
CA ARG A 122 -4.71 11.72 10.95
C ARG A 122 -5.31 11.91 9.56
N THR A 123 -5.48 10.83 8.81
CA THR A 123 -6.01 10.85 7.44
C THR A 123 -7.49 11.23 7.42
N ALA A 124 -8.26 10.81 8.44
CA ALA A 124 -9.67 11.12 8.56
C ALA A 124 -9.96 12.55 9.07
N ALA A 125 -8.98 13.19 9.73
CA ALA A 125 -9.15 14.53 10.26
C ALA A 125 -9.44 15.55 9.15
N ARG A 126 -10.38 16.47 9.39
CA ARG A 126 -10.59 17.62 8.50
C ARG A 126 -9.38 18.56 8.61
N PRO A 127 -8.89 19.14 7.50
CA PRO A 127 -7.99 20.28 7.61
C PRO A 127 -8.71 21.41 8.36
N SER A 128 -8.01 22.08 9.26
CA SER A 128 -8.51 23.30 9.89
C SER A 128 -8.84 24.32 8.80
N PRO A 129 -10.02 25.00 8.86
CA PRO A 129 -10.27 26.10 7.94
C PRO A 129 -9.24 27.21 8.19
N SER A 130 -8.61 27.67 7.11
CA SER A 130 -7.78 28.88 7.07
C SER A 130 -8.62 30.13 7.27
#